data_AF-A0A5K1DEV1-F1
#
_entry.id   AF-A0A5K1DEV1-F1
#
_cell.length_a   1.000
_cell.length_b   1.000
_cell.length_c   1.000
_cell.angle_alpha   90.00
_cell.angle_beta   90.00
_cell.angle_gamma   90.00
#
_symmetry.space_group_name_H-M   'P 1'
#
loop_
_entity.id
_entity.type
_entity.pdbx_description
1 polymer ?
#
loop_
_entity_poly.entity_id
_entity_poly.type
_entity_poly.pdbx_seq_one_letter_code
_entity_poly.pdbx_strand_id
1 'polypeptide(L)' 'VDVEITETYCPPNIVEGNPCLDYIKCITFSMAGNFEVEREEWWKQ' A
#
# COMPACT_ATOMS: atom_id res chain seq x y z
N VAL A 1 9.66 2.73 11.75
CA VAL A 1 8.58 2.08 10.98
C VAL A 1 8.86 2.18 9.49
N ASP A 2 9.56 3.21 9.00
CA ASP A 2 9.73 3.45 7.57
C ASP A 2 10.54 2.41 6.80
N VAL A 3 11.64 1.89 7.36
CA VAL A 3 12.57 1.02 6.60
C VAL A 3 11.91 -0.28 6.17
N GLU A 4 11.17 -0.94 7.06
CA GLU A 4 10.55 -2.24 6.79
C GLU A 4 9.51 -2.19 5.67
N ILE A 5 8.74 -1.10 5.60
CA ILE A 5 7.74 -0.90 4.53
C ILE A 5 8.43 -0.60 3.20
N THR A 6 9.47 0.23 3.21
CA THR A 6 10.19 0.60 1.98
C THR A 6 10.97 -0.55 1.34
N GLU A 7 11.43 -1.53 2.15
CA GLU A 7 12.19 -2.69 1.67
C GLU A 7 11.31 -3.93 1.41
N THR A 8 10.01 -3.83 1.72
CA THR A 8 9.07 -4.93 1.51
C THR A 8 8.81 -5.16 0.01
N TYR A 9 8.70 -6.43 -0.38
CA TYR A 9 8.33 -6.83 -1.73
C TYR A 9 6.98 -6.21 -2.15
N CYS A 10 7.01 -5.27 -3.09
CA CYS A 10 5.82 -4.62 -3.64
C CYS A 10 5.94 -4.45 -5.16
N PRO A 11 5.82 -5.55 -5.92
CA PRO A 11 5.87 -5.50 -7.38
C PRO A 11 4.73 -4.66 -7.98
N PRO A 12 4.98 -3.88 -9.05
CA PRO A 12 3.94 -3.09 -9.70
C PRO A 12 2.91 -4.00 -10.38
N ASN A 13 1.63 -3.64 -10.25
CA ASN A 13 0.49 -4.32 -10.88
C ASN A 13 0.27 -5.79 -10.49
N ILE A 14 0.92 -6.29 -9.43
CA ILE A 14 0.69 -7.63 -8.90
C ILE A 14 -0.05 -7.53 -7.57
N VAL A 15 -1.22 -8.17 -7.52
CA VAL A 15 -2.09 -8.20 -6.34
C VAL A 15 -1.87 -9.46 -5.50
N GLU A 16 -1.67 -10.61 -6.15
CA GLU A 16 -1.51 -11.90 -5.50
C GLU A 16 -0.11 -12.01 -4.88
N GLY A 17 -0.05 -12.41 -3.60
CA GLY A 17 1.21 -12.54 -2.87
C GLY A 17 1.93 -11.22 -2.60
N ASN A 18 1.24 -10.08 -2.70
CA ASN A 18 1.80 -8.77 -2.38
C ASN A 18 1.60 -8.45 -0.88
N PRO A 19 2.66 -8.55 -0.05
CA PRO A 19 2.56 -8.35 1.39
C PRO A 19 2.08 -6.94 1.78
N CYS A 20 2.38 -5.89 0.99
CA CYS A 20 1.88 -4.55 1.26
C CYS A 20 0.35 -4.47 1.14
N LEU A 21 -0.21 -5.12 0.11
CA LEU A 21 -1.66 -5.14 -0.08
C LEU A 21 -2.36 -6.04 0.94
N ASP A 22 -1.75 -7.14 1.35
CA ASP A 22 -2.30 -8.02 2.38
C ASP A 22 -2.35 -7.32 3.75
N TYR A 23 -1.34 -6.53 4.09
CA TYR A 23 -1.35 -5.70 5.28
C TYR A 23 -2.51 -4.69 5.26
N ILE A 24 -2.69 -3.98 4.14
CA ILE A 24 -3.80 -3.02 3.99
C ILE A 24 -5.16 -3.73 4.14
N LYS A 25 -5.32 -4.92 3.55
CA LYS A 25 -6.58 -5.68 3.62
C LYS A 25 -6.90 -6.18 5.02
N CYS A 26 -5.94 -6.81 5.68
CA CYS A 26 -6.18 -7.53 6.92
C CYS A 26 -6.16 -6.63 8.16
N ILE A 27 -5.46 -5.49 8.09
CA ILE A 27 -5.26 -4.61 9.24
C ILE A 27 -5.94 -3.28 8.97
N THR A 28 -5.51 -2.54 7.95
CA THR A 28 -5.98 -1.17 7.73
C THR A 28 -7.48 -1.11 7.43
N PHE A 29 -7.98 -1.90 6.47
CA PHE A 29 -9.41 -1.95 6.17
C PHE A 29 -10.22 -2.53 7.33
N SER A 30 -9.72 -3.56 8.01
CA SER A 30 -10.42 -4.17 9.15
C SER A 30 -10.54 -3.23 10.34
N MET A 31 -9.58 -2.33 10.55
CA MET A 31 -9.58 -1.39 11.68
C MET A 31 -10.23 -0.04 11.36
N ALA A 32 -10.00 0.51 10.16
CA ALA A 32 -10.42 1.86 9.79
C ALA A 32 -11.64 1.88 8.84
N GLY A 33 -12.00 0.75 8.23
CA GLY A 33 -13.09 0.65 7.25
C GLY A 33 -12.84 1.36 5.92
N ASN A 34 -11.73 2.09 5.78
CA ASN A 34 -11.32 2.81 4.58
C ASN A 34 -9.79 2.92 4.51
N PHE A 35 -9.28 3.20 3.31
CA PHE A 35 -7.85 3.42 3.03
C PHE A 35 -7.73 4.44 1.90
N GLU A 36 -6.96 5.48 2.12
CA GLU A 36 -6.70 6.55 1.15
C GLU A 36 -5.23 6.50 0.70
N VAL A 37 -5.01 6.67 -0.60
CA VAL A 37 -3.67 6.65 -1.20
C VAL A 37 -3.27 8.06 -1.57
N GLU A 38 -2.26 8.58 -0.89
CA GLU A 38 -1.60 9.82 -1.30
C GLU A 38 -0.61 9.55 -2.44
N ARG A 39 -0.76 10.28 -3.54
CA ARG A 39 0.13 10.20 -4.71
C ARG A 39 0.35 11.58 -5.29
N GLU A 40 1.57 11.86 -5.72
CA GLU A 40 1.86 13.11 -6.42
C GLU A 40 1.18 13.14 -7.79
N GLU A 41 0.59 14.28 -8.14
CA GLU A 41 -0.04 14.48 -9.43
C GLU A 41 0.98 14.92 -10.49
N TRP A 42 1.64 13.96 -11.14
CA TRP A 42 2.69 14.22 -12.13
C TRP A 42 2.22 14.94 -13.41
N TRP A 43 0.91 15.00 -13.70
CA TRP A 43 0.31 15.59 -14.90
C TRP A 43 -0.26 17.00 -14.65
N LYS A 44 -0.19 17.49 -13.41
CA LYS A 44 -0.52 18.88 -13.06
C LYS A 44 0.72 19.80 -13.04
N GLN A 45 1.85 19.31 -13.54
CA GLN A 45 3.11 20.06 -13.70
C GLN A 45 3.16 20.79 -15.04
#